data_AF-A0A7V5EBE5-F1
#
_entry.id   AF-A0A7V5EBE5-F1
#
_cell.length_a   1.000
_cell.length_b   1.000
_cell.length_c   1.000
_cell.angle_alpha   90.00
_cell.angle_beta   90.00
_cell.angle_gamma   90.00
#
_symmetry.space_group_name_H-M   'P 1'
#
loop_
_entity.id
_entity.type
_entity.pdbx_description
1 polymer ?
#
loop_
_entity_poly.entity_id
_entity_poly.type
_entity_poly.pdbx_seq_one_letter_code
_entity_poly.pdbx_strand_id
1 'polypeptide(L)'
;MASKKLVVAVGILIVAVVILLFVMLKLQMEQQIKQVKDQMEQQIKQVKDQTEQQIKQVKDQTEQQIKQVKDQTEQQIKQVSDQTEQMIKRSEEKIFAQIKQAEEKEDGLYRIRQVIVHIDGNDFVGNDDGGTGYYAPEPYVRIRHNGKEILLTKHPQDKWDCTWECSVDLAWKKGDKLEFEVWDKDLSDDDCLFTGKWDKIVQGTLKAETKNGSYIELTLEKIK
;
A
#
# COMPACT_ATOMS: atom_id res chain seq x y z
N MET A 1 87.08 -44.90 90.86
CA MET A 1 85.60 -44.79 90.70
C MET A 1 85.13 -43.44 90.11
N ALA A 2 85.84 -42.33 90.31
CA ALA A 2 85.42 -41.00 89.81
C ALA A 2 85.34 -40.87 88.27
N SER A 3 86.30 -41.44 87.52
CA SER A 3 86.35 -41.33 86.05
C SER A 3 85.13 -41.95 85.33
N LYS A 4 84.62 -43.10 85.78
CA LYS A 4 83.42 -43.73 85.17
C LYS A 4 82.14 -42.90 85.37
N LYS A 5 81.99 -42.27 86.54
CA LYS A 5 80.85 -41.37 86.82
C LYS A 5 80.88 -40.13 85.94
N LEU A 6 82.07 -39.58 85.68
CA LEU A 6 82.25 -38.43 84.80
C LEU A 6 81.87 -38.78 83.35
N VAL A 7 82.31 -39.92 82.82
CA VAL A 7 81.97 -40.35 81.45
C VAL A 7 80.47 -40.55 81.27
N VAL A 8 79.79 -41.17 82.25
CA VAL A 8 78.32 -41.33 82.21
C VAL A 8 77.59 -39.99 82.27
N ALA A 9 78.03 -39.07 83.14
CA ALA A 9 77.44 -37.74 83.24
C ALA A 9 77.60 -36.91 81.95
N VAL A 10 78.79 -36.98 81.32
CA VAL A 10 79.04 -36.34 80.02
C VAL A 10 78.18 -36.97 78.93
N GLY A 11 78.03 -38.29 78.90
CA GLY A 11 77.14 -38.98 77.96
C GLY A 11 75.67 -38.56 78.09
N ILE A 12 75.15 -38.47 79.31
CA ILE A 12 73.78 -37.98 79.59
C ILE A 12 73.63 -36.52 79.13
N LEU A 13 74.63 -35.68 79.40
CA LEU A 13 74.60 -34.27 78.98
C LEU A 13 74.58 -34.15 77.44
N ILE A 14 75.40 -34.93 76.73
CA ILE A 14 75.40 -34.95 75.26
C ILE A 14 74.04 -35.37 74.72
N VAL A 15 73.44 -36.45 75.25
CA VAL A 15 72.11 -36.90 74.84
C VAL A 15 71.05 -35.83 75.11
N ALA A 16 71.08 -35.17 76.26
CA ALA A 16 70.16 -34.08 76.60
C ALA A 16 70.30 -32.89 75.64
N VAL A 17 71.52 -32.51 75.28
CA VAL A 17 71.80 -31.44 74.30
C VAL A 17 71.29 -31.82 72.92
N VAL A 18 71.50 -33.06 72.46
CA VAL A 18 71.00 -33.54 71.16
C VAL A 18 69.46 -33.54 71.13
N ILE A 19 68.80 -34.00 72.19
CA ILE A 19 67.34 -33.96 72.31
C ILE A 19 66.85 -32.50 72.25
N LEU A 20 67.49 -31.60 72.98
CA LEU A 20 67.11 -30.19 73.02
C LEU A 20 67.31 -29.50 71.65
N LEU A 21 68.39 -29.81 70.94
CA LEU A 21 68.61 -29.36 69.56
C LEU A 21 67.53 -29.88 68.60
N PHE A 22 67.17 -31.16 68.70
CA PHE A 22 66.12 -31.75 67.88
C PHE A 22 64.75 -31.09 68.14
N VAL A 23 64.42 -30.84 69.41
CA VAL A 23 63.19 -30.14 69.80
C VAL A 23 63.19 -28.71 69.26
N MET A 24 64.29 -27.98 69.39
CA MET A 24 64.41 -26.63 68.83
C MET A 24 64.22 -26.62 67.31
N LEU A 25 64.86 -27.54 66.60
CA LEU A 25 64.80 -27.62 65.14
C LEU A 25 63.38 -27.97 64.66
N LYS A 26 62.70 -28.89 65.35
CA LYS A 26 61.31 -29.23 65.07
C LYS A 26 60.39 -28.02 65.26
N LEU A 27 60.55 -27.28 66.36
CA LEU A 27 59.74 -26.10 66.65
C LEU A 27 59.93 -25.00 65.59
N GLN A 28 61.17 -24.74 65.16
CA GLN A 28 61.46 -23.78 64.11
C GLN A 28 60.81 -24.19 62.78
N MET A 29 60.86 -25.47 62.44
CA MET A 29 60.26 -25.99 61.22
C MET A 29 58.72 -25.86 61.24
N GLU A 30 58.09 -26.19 62.36
CA GLU A 30 56.64 -26.03 62.54
C GLU A 30 56.21 -24.56 62.41
N GLN A 31 56.98 -23.62 62.98
CA GLN A 31 56.74 -22.19 62.84
C GLN A 31 56.86 -21.71 61.39
N GLN A 32 57.90 -22.14 60.67
CA GLN A 32 58.08 -21.79 59.26
C GLN A 32 56.95 -22.34 58.39
N ILE A 33 56.56 -23.61 58.59
CA ILE A 33 55.43 -24.22 57.87
C ILE A 33 54.15 -23.42 58.12
N LYS A 34 53.89 -23.03 59.38
CA LYS A 34 52.71 -22.22 59.71
C LYS A 34 52.74 -20.87 59.01
N GLN A 35 53.87 -20.17 59.04
CA GLN A 35 54.02 -18.87 58.37
C GLN A 35 53.78 -18.97 56.86
N VAL A 36 54.36 -19.99 56.22
CA VAL A 36 54.17 -20.23 54.77
C VAL A 36 52.71 -20.53 54.47
N LYS A 37 52.04 -21.34 55.30
CA LYS A 37 50.62 -21.66 55.13
C LYS A 37 49.74 -20.42 55.26
N ASP A 38 49.95 -19.61 56.31
CA ASP A 38 49.18 -18.39 56.55
C ASP A 38 49.38 -17.37 55.40
N GLN A 39 50.61 -17.24 54.88
CA GLN A 39 50.90 -16.40 53.72
C GLN A 39 50.20 -16.90 52.45
N MET A 40 50.22 -18.21 52.21
CA MET A 40 49.57 -18.82 51.06
C MET A 40 48.05 -18.64 51.11
N GLU A 41 47.42 -18.81 52.28
CA GLU A 41 46.00 -18.57 52.48
C GLU A 41 45.62 -17.10 52.21
N GLN A 42 46.44 -16.15 52.66
CA GLN A 42 46.23 -14.72 52.37
C GLN A 42 46.34 -14.41 50.88
N GLN A 43 47.36 -14.95 50.20
CA GLN A 43 47.52 -14.76 48.75
C GLN A 43 46.36 -15.35 47.96
N ILE A 44 45.92 -16.57 48.31
CA ILE A 44 44.76 -17.20 47.67
C ILE A 44 43.50 -16.34 47.84
N LYS A 45 43.28 -15.81 49.05
CA LYS A 45 42.14 -14.93 49.31
C LYS A 45 42.21 -13.65 48.47
N GLN A 46 43.38 -13.01 48.41
CA GLN A 46 43.57 -11.80 47.62
C GLN A 46 43.33 -12.04 46.13
N VAL A 47 43.85 -13.14 45.58
CA VAL A 47 43.63 -13.51 44.16
C VAL A 47 42.15 -13.77 43.89
N LYS A 48 41.46 -14.46 44.81
CA LYS A 48 40.02 -14.72 44.69
C LYS A 48 39.22 -13.42 44.67
N ASP A 49 39.47 -12.52 45.62
CA ASP A 49 38.76 -11.25 45.74
C ASP A 49 39.00 -10.37 44.49
N GLN A 50 40.24 -10.33 43.98
CA GLN A 50 40.57 -9.61 42.74
C GLN A 50 39.87 -10.20 41.52
N THR A 51 39.82 -11.53 41.42
CA THR A 51 39.15 -12.23 40.32
C THR A 51 37.65 -11.96 40.35
N GLU A 52 37.01 -12.00 41.51
CA GLU A 52 35.58 -11.69 41.67
C GLU A 52 35.27 -10.23 41.27
N GLN A 53 36.14 -9.28 41.66
CA GLN A 53 35.99 -7.88 41.25
C GLN A 53 36.11 -7.69 39.73
N GLN A 54 37.09 -8.34 39.09
CA GLN A 54 37.26 -8.28 37.64
C GLN A 54 36.06 -8.88 36.90
N ILE A 55 35.55 -10.02 37.35
CA ILE A 55 34.34 -10.65 36.78
C ILE A 55 33.15 -9.69 36.89
N LYS A 56 32.95 -9.06 38.04
CA LYS A 56 31.86 -8.10 38.24
C LYS A 56 32.00 -6.90 37.30
N GLN A 57 33.19 -6.34 37.18
CA GLN A 57 33.44 -5.20 36.30
C GLN A 57 33.15 -5.54 34.82
N VAL A 58 33.60 -6.71 34.35
CA VAL A 58 33.34 -7.17 32.98
C VAL A 58 31.83 -7.36 32.76
N LYS A 59 31.12 -7.92 33.74
CA LYS A 59 29.67 -8.11 33.65
C LYS A 59 28.95 -6.76 33.55
N ASP A 60 29.28 -5.81 34.43
CA ASP A 60 28.65 -4.48 34.46
C ASP A 60 28.91 -3.71 33.14
N GLN A 61 30.13 -3.78 32.61
CA GLN A 61 30.48 -3.19 31.31
C GLN A 61 29.69 -3.83 30.15
N THR A 62 29.57 -5.16 30.17
CA THR A 62 28.82 -5.89 29.14
C THR A 62 27.33 -5.51 29.17
N GLU A 63 26.72 -5.41 30.35
CA GLU A 63 25.33 -4.99 30.51
C GLU A 63 25.11 -3.55 29.99
N GLN A 64 26.04 -2.63 30.27
CA GLN A 64 25.97 -1.26 29.74
C GLN A 64 26.05 -1.22 28.21
N GLN A 65 26.97 -1.98 27.61
CA GLN A 65 27.11 -2.06 26.15
C GLN A 65 25.84 -2.63 25.50
N ILE A 66 25.26 -3.69 26.07
CA ILE A 66 24.00 -4.28 25.58
C ILE A 66 22.89 -3.23 25.61
N LYS A 67 22.76 -2.49 26.71
CA LYS A 67 21.74 -1.43 26.84
C LYS A 67 21.94 -0.34 25.79
N GLN A 68 23.18 0.12 25.58
CA GLN A 68 23.47 1.15 24.59
C GLN A 68 23.13 0.69 23.17
N VAL A 69 23.49 -0.54 22.79
CA VAL A 69 23.16 -1.11 21.47
C VAL A 69 21.64 -1.21 21.29
N LYS A 70 20.92 -1.64 22.32
CA LYS A 70 19.45 -1.72 22.29
C LYS A 70 18.83 -0.33 22.06
N ASP A 71 19.24 0.67 22.83
CA ASP A 71 18.70 2.04 22.72
C ASP A 71 18.99 2.64 21.34
N GLN A 72 20.20 2.43 20.80
CA GLN A 72 20.55 2.87 19.44
C GLN A 72 19.71 2.18 18.37
N THR A 73 19.48 0.87 18.51
CA THR A 73 18.67 0.09 17.58
C THR A 73 17.21 0.56 17.58
N GLU A 74 16.64 0.81 18.76
CA GLU A 74 15.28 1.34 18.88
C GLU A 74 15.13 2.73 18.22
N GLN A 75 16.11 3.61 18.39
CA GLN A 75 16.12 4.92 17.73
C GLN A 75 16.18 4.81 16.20
N GLN A 76 17.03 3.93 15.67
CA GLN A 76 17.12 3.71 14.23
C GLN A 76 15.82 3.16 13.64
N ILE A 77 15.19 2.19 14.31
CA ILE A 77 13.90 1.63 13.90
C ILE A 77 12.83 2.74 13.84
N LYS A 78 12.77 3.59 14.88
CA LYS A 78 11.83 4.70 14.92
C LYS A 78 12.05 5.69 13.77
N GLN A 79 13.30 6.06 13.50
CA GLN A 79 13.63 6.97 12.41
C GLN A 79 13.21 6.41 11.04
N VAL A 80 13.47 5.13 10.77
CA VAL A 80 13.06 4.47 9.53
C VAL A 80 11.54 4.40 9.40
N SER A 81 10.83 4.11 10.49
CA SER A 81 9.37 4.10 10.53
C SER A 81 8.79 5.47 10.16
N ASP A 82 9.27 6.54 10.82
CA ASP A 82 8.79 7.91 10.59
C ASP A 82 9.05 8.36 9.13
N GLN A 83 10.22 8.03 8.57
CA GLN A 83 10.55 8.31 7.17
C GLN A 83 9.63 7.56 6.20
N THR A 84 9.35 6.29 6.49
CA THR A 84 8.47 5.45 5.68
C THR A 84 7.04 6.01 5.66
N GLU A 85 6.52 6.40 6.83
CA GLU A 85 5.18 6.99 6.93
C GLU A 85 5.06 8.30 6.13
N GLN A 86 6.08 9.16 6.18
CA GLN A 86 6.11 10.38 5.38
C GLN A 86 6.16 10.11 3.87
N MET A 87 6.91 9.10 3.44
CA MET A 87 6.97 8.70 2.03
C MET A 87 5.63 8.17 1.53
N ILE A 88 4.92 7.39 2.35
CA ILE A 88 3.58 6.90 2.04
C ILE A 88 2.62 8.07 1.87
N LYS A 89 2.52 8.98 2.85
CA LYS A 89 1.62 10.15 2.77
C LYS A 89 1.86 10.99 1.52
N ARG A 90 3.13 11.30 1.20
CA ARG A 90 3.47 12.05 -0.03
C ARG A 90 3.08 11.31 -1.31
N SER A 91 3.14 9.98 -1.30
CA SER A 91 2.77 9.16 -2.44
C SER A 91 1.25 9.14 -2.62
N GLU A 92 0.49 9.02 -1.54
CA GLU A 92 -0.97 9.12 -1.53
C GLU A 92 -1.45 10.48 -2.06
N GLU A 93 -0.87 11.58 -1.57
CA GLU A 93 -1.17 12.93 -2.05
C GLU A 93 -0.93 13.08 -3.55
N LYS A 94 0.19 12.55 -4.06
CA LYS A 94 0.51 12.57 -5.50
C LYS A 94 -0.50 11.76 -6.32
N ILE A 95 -0.86 10.56 -5.85
CA ILE A 95 -1.84 9.71 -6.53
C ILE A 95 -3.20 10.41 -6.57
N PHE A 96 -3.64 10.99 -5.45
CA PHE A 96 -4.91 11.72 -5.39
C PHE A 96 -4.92 12.92 -6.34
N ALA A 97 -3.83 13.69 -6.39
CA ALA A 97 -3.69 14.80 -7.33
C ALA A 97 -3.71 14.34 -8.79
N GLN A 98 -3.06 13.21 -9.12
CA GLN A 98 -3.07 12.63 -10.46
C GLN A 98 -4.45 12.13 -10.86
N ILE A 99 -5.17 11.46 -9.96
CA ILE A 99 -6.55 11.02 -10.19
C ILE A 99 -7.44 12.23 -10.47
N LYS A 100 -7.37 13.26 -9.63
CA LYS A 100 -8.14 14.49 -9.82
C LYS A 100 -7.85 15.16 -11.17
N GLN A 101 -6.58 15.27 -11.55
CA GLN A 101 -6.21 15.80 -12.86
C GLN A 101 -6.68 14.93 -14.04
N ALA A 102 -6.71 13.60 -13.87
CA ALA A 102 -7.21 12.70 -14.90
C ALA A 102 -8.73 12.84 -15.06
N GLU A 103 -9.47 12.97 -13.95
CA GLU A 103 -10.90 13.25 -13.94
C GLU A 103 -11.23 14.59 -14.60
N GLU A 104 -10.50 15.66 -14.24
CA GLU A 104 -10.65 16.99 -14.87
C GLU A 104 -10.34 16.99 -16.38
N LYS A 105 -9.47 16.09 -16.86
CA LYS A 105 -9.18 15.94 -18.30
C LYS A 105 -10.26 15.15 -19.05
N GLU A 106 -11.01 14.28 -18.37
CA GLU A 106 -12.13 13.56 -18.99
C GLU A 106 -13.33 14.49 -19.22
N ASP A 107 -13.57 15.45 -18.33
CA ASP A 107 -14.60 16.48 -18.54
C ASP A 107 -14.18 17.41 -19.71
N GLY A 108 -15.07 17.59 -20.69
CA GLY A 108 -14.73 18.34 -21.89
C GLY A 108 -15.95 18.90 -22.64
N LEU A 109 -15.75 19.96 -23.42
CA LEU A 109 -16.73 20.39 -24.39
C LEU A 109 -16.64 19.47 -25.61
N TYR A 110 -17.73 18.82 -25.99
CA TYR A 110 -17.77 17.97 -27.18
C TYR A 110 -18.66 18.63 -28.25
N ARG A 111 -18.38 18.33 -29.50
CA ARG A 111 -19.24 18.66 -30.64
C ARG A 111 -19.72 17.35 -31.21
N ILE A 112 -21.02 17.16 -31.29
CA ILE A 112 -21.57 16.18 -32.23
C ILE A 112 -21.38 16.80 -33.60
N ARG A 113 -20.33 16.36 -34.29
CA ARG A 113 -19.97 16.86 -35.62
C ARG A 113 -21.07 16.50 -36.63
N GLN A 114 -21.58 15.28 -36.51
CA GLN A 114 -22.51 14.74 -37.47
C GLN A 114 -23.42 13.72 -36.77
N VAL A 115 -24.71 13.95 -36.87
CA VAL A 115 -25.77 12.97 -36.63
C VAL A 115 -26.27 12.60 -38.02
N ILE A 116 -26.06 11.35 -38.42
CA ILE A 116 -26.72 10.78 -39.58
C ILE A 116 -27.80 9.86 -39.04
N VAL A 117 -29.06 10.20 -39.27
CA VAL A 117 -30.15 9.26 -39.06
C VAL A 117 -30.65 8.83 -40.42
N HIS A 118 -30.58 7.54 -40.68
CA HIS A 118 -31.17 6.91 -41.84
C HIS A 118 -32.30 6.00 -41.36
N ILE A 119 -33.50 6.21 -41.88
CA ILE A 119 -34.63 5.31 -41.63
C ILE A 119 -35.03 4.70 -42.96
N ASP A 120 -35.08 3.37 -42.99
CA ASP A 120 -35.55 2.56 -44.10
C ASP A 120 -37.08 2.46 -44.02
N GLY A 121 -37.76 2.68 -45.14
CA GLY A 121 -39.21 2.56 -45.28
C GLY A 121 -39.81 1.26 -44.74
N ASN A 122 -39.03 0.17 -44.75
CA ASN A 122 -39.44 -1.13 -44.25
C ASN A 122 -39.45 -1.24 -42.70
N ASP A 123 -38.86 -0.28 -41.98
CA ASP A 123 -38.92 -0.21 -40.51
C ASP A 123 -40.19 0.46 -39.98
N PHE A 124 -40.96 1.14 -40.83
CA PHE A 124 -42.23 1.79 -40.48
C PHE A 124 -43.43 0.84 -40.48
N VAL A 125 -43.19 -0.46 -40.67
CA VAL A 125 -44.24 -1.48 -40.73
C VAL A 125 -44.68 -1.85 -39.31
N GLY A 126 -45.39 -0.97 -38.61
CA GLY A 126 -45.65 -1.17 -37.20
C GLY A 126 -46.62 -0.24 -36.50
N ASN A 127 -47.83 -0.03 -37.04
CA ASN A 127 -49.06 -0.12 -36.24
C ASN A 127 -50.27 -0.18 -37.16
N ASP A 128 -50.74 -1.41 -37.38
CA ASP A 128 -51.90 -1.75 -38.18
C ASP A 128 -53.18 -1.30 -37.45
N ASP A 129 -53.67 -0.09 -37.77
CA ASP A 129 -55.02 0.36 -37.40
C ASP A 129 -56.09 -0.16 -38.39
N GLY A 130 -55.74 -1.11 -39.28
CA GLY A 130 -56.68 -1.78 -40.17
C GLY A 130 -57.23 -0.89 -41.28
N GLY A 131 -56.62 0.28 -41.50
CA GLY A 131 -56.92 1.17 -42.61
C GLY A 131 -56.36 0.62 -43.93
N THR A 132 -57.18 0.61 -44.98
CA THR A 132 -56.79 0.13 -46.33
C THR A 132 -55.85 1.08 -47.09
N GLY A 133 -55.22 2.03 -46.40
CA GLY A 133 -54.26 2.98 -46.96
C GLY A 133 -52.94 2.89 -46.20
N TYR A 134 -51.88 2.44 -46.90
CA TYR A 134 -50.51 2.64 -46.44
C TYR A 134 -50.20 4.13 -46.59
N TYR A 135 -50.38 4.91 -45.53
CA TYR A 135 -49.87 6.28 -45.48
C TYR A 135 -48.36 6.22 -45.29
N ALA A 136 -47.66 7.11 -45.98
CA ALA A 136 -46.22 7.20 -45.84
C ALA A 136 -45.93 8.01 -44.57
N PRO A 137 -44.97 7.56 -43.75
CA PRO A 137 -44.72 8.18 -42.45
C PRO A 137 -44.18 9.62 -42.59
N GLU A 138 -44.38 10.42 -41.55
CA GLU A 138 -43.77 11.74 -41.33
C GLU A 138 -42.69 11.70 -40.22
N PRO A 139 -41.58 10.95 -40.40
CA PRO A 139 -40.65 10.70 -39.33
C PRO A 139 -39.90 11.96 -38.86
N TYR A 140 -39.56 12.02 -37.59
CA TYR A 140 -38.63 13.02 -37.05
C TYR A 140 -37.80 12.45 -35.90
N VAL A 141 -36.65 13.07 -35.65
CA VAL A 141 -35.69 12.65 -34.65
C VAL A 141 -35.60 13.71 -33.58
N ARG A 142 -35.73 13.28 -32.33
CA ARG A 142 -35.49 14.07 -31.14
C ARG A 142 -34.23 13.56 -30.45
N ILE A 143 -33.29 14.46 -30.14
CA ILE A 143 -32.11 14.14 -29.32
C ILE A 143 -32.19 14.95 -28.03
N ARG A 144 -31.97 14.26 -26.90
CA ARG A 144 -31.93 14.84 -25.57
C ARG A 144 -30.59 14.60 -24.91
N HIS A 145 -30.09 15.61 -24.21
CA HIS A 145 -28.93 15.54 -23.33
C HIS A 145 -29.41 15.76 -21.90
N ASN A 146 -29.18 14.78 -21.03
CA ASN A 146 -29.67 14.76 -19.65
C ASN A 146 -31.19 15.06 -19.54
N GLY A 147 -31.97 14.51 -20.47
CA GLY A 147 -33.43 14.69 -20.54
C GLY A 147 -33.89 16.02 -21.15
N LYS A 148 -32.98 16.93 -21.49
CA LYS A 148 -33.33 18.19 -22.19
C LYS A 148 -33.16 18.02 -23.69
N GLU A 149 -34.17 18.39 -24.47
CA GLU A 149 -34.09 18.41 -25.94
C GLU A 149 -33.02 19.41 -26.41
N ILE A 150 -32.11 18.91 -27.26
CA ILE A 150 -31.02 19.69 -27.85
C ILE A 150 -31.10 19.73 -29.39
N LEU A 151 -31.84 18.81 -29.98
CA LEU A 151 -32.06 18.75 -31.42
C LEU A 151 -33.43 18.12 -31.70
N LEU A 152 -34.16 18.74 -32.61
CA LEU A 152 -35.37 18.20 -33.22
C LEU A 152 -35.23 18.37 -34.74
N THR A 153 -35.31 17.28 -35.50
CA THR A 153 -35.23 17.35 -36.96
C THR A 153 -36.57 17.76 -37.59
N LYS A 154 -36.54 18.17 -38.85
CA LYS A 154 -37.77 18.43 -39.63
C LYS A 154 -38.46 17.10 -39.94
N HIS A 155 -39.79 17.12 -39.96
CA HIS A 155 -40.62 16.00 -40.41
C HIS A 155 -40.92 16.16 -41.92
N PRO A 156 -40.31 15.35 -42.81
CA PRO A 156 -40.68 15.34 -44.21
C PRO A 156 -42.02 14.62 -44.38
N GLN A 157 -42.93 15.23 -45.14
CA GLN A 157 -44.25 14.65 -45.37
C GLN A 157 -44.19 13.47 -46.34
N ASP A 158 -44.94 12.42 -46.03
CA ASP A 158 -45.16 11.26 -46.89
C ASP A 158 -43.86 10.62 -47.42
N LYS A 159 -42.87 10.37 -46.54
CA LYS A 159 -41.57 9.82 -46.96
C LYS A 159 -41.19 8.53 -46.24
N TRP A 160 -41.20 7.44 -47.01
CA TRP A 160 -40.69 6.13 -46.60
C TRP A 160 -39.21 6.13 -46.21
N ASP A 161 -38.34 6.76 -47.01
CA ASP A 161 -36.91 6.82 -46.71
C ASP A 161 -36.49 8.23 -46.36
N CYS A 162 -35.88 8.38 -45.19
CA CYS A 162 -35.43 9.67 -44.70
C CYS A 162 -34.01 9.61 -44.18
N THR A 163 -33.22 10.60 -44.60
CA THR A 163 -31.89 10.85 -44.05
C THR A 163 -31.80 12.27 -43.52
N TRP A 164 -31.43 12.42 -42.25
CA TRP A 164 -31.09 13.72 -41.66
C TRP A 164 -29.60 13.77 -41.37
N GLU A 165 -28.99 14.88 -41.74
CA GLU A 165 -27.63 15.23 -41.36
C GLU A 165 -27.67 16.53 -40.55
N CYS A 166 -27.26 16.46 -39.29
CA CYS A 166 -27.25 17.62 -38.40
C CYS A 166 -26.05 17.61 -37.45
N SER A 167 -25.75 18.77 -36.86
CA SER A 167 -24.64 18.94 -35.94
C SER A 167 -25.09 19.76 -34.73
N VAL A 168 -24.56 19.43 -33.56
CA VAL A 168 -24.88 20.12 -32.30
C VAL A 168 -23.69 20.15 -31.37
N ASP A 169 -23.40 21.33 -30.82
CA ASP A 169 -22.35 21.53 -29.83
C ASP A 169 -22.91 21.28 -28.43
N LEU A 170 -22.24 20.45 -27.62
CA LEU A 170 -22.71 20.15 -26.28
C LEU A 170 -21.56 19.95 -25.28
N ALA A 171 -21.68 20.56 -24.11
CA ALA A 171 -20.76 20.28 -23.01
C ALA A 171 -21.09 18.91 -22.44
N TRP A 172 -20.14 17.97 -22.51
CA TRP A 172 -20.34 16.62 -21.98
C TRP A 172 -19.47 16.39 -20.76
N LYS A 173 -20.10 15.96 -19.67
CA LYS A 173 -19.45 15.60 -18.42
C LYS A 173 -19.57 14.12 -18.16
N LYS A 174 -18.64 13.58 -17.37
CA LYS A 174 -18.73 12.20 -16.93
C LYS A 174 -20.05 11.95 -16.19
N GLY A 175 -20.83 10.99 -16.68
CA GLY A 175 -22.17 10.67 -16.15
C GLY A 175 -23.33 11.33 -16.88
N ASP A 176 -23.06 12.20 -17.85
CA ASP A 176 -24.08 12.70 -18.77
C ASP A 176 -24.66 11.57 -19.62
N LYS A 177 -25.91 11.77 -20.06
CA LYS A 177 -26.68 10.81 -20.85
C LYS A 177 -27.15 11.46 -22.14
N LEU A 178 -27.00 10.74 -23.24
CA LEU A 178 -27.58 11.11 -24.53
C LEU A 178 -28.70 10.13 -24.83
N GLU A 179 -29.87 10.66 -25.10
CA GLU A 179 -31.04 9.89 -25.49
C GLU A 179 -31.47 10.37 -26.86
N PHE A 180 -31.92 9.45 -27.70
CA PHE A 180 -32.55 9.80 -28.95
C PHE A 180 -33.84 9.01 -29.12
N GLU A 181 -34.78 9.63 -29.79
CA GLU A 181 -36.10 9.09 -30.08
C GLU A 181 -36.43 9.42 -31.53
N VAL A 182 -36.96 8.46 -32.25
CA VAL A 182 -37.50 8.60 -33.60
C VAL A 182 -39.00 8.45 -33.49
N TRP A 183 -39.72 9.42 -34.04
CA TRP A 183 -41.16 9.54 -33.93
C TRP A 183 -41.77 9.66 -35.32
N ASP A 184 -43.01 9.22 -35.48
CA ASP A 184 -43.84 9.50 -36.63
C ASP A 184 -44.82 10.62 -36.29
N LYS A 185 -45.06 11.55 -37.23
CA LYS A 185 -45.94 12.69 -37.03
C LYS A 185 -47.20 12.55 -37.88
N ASP A 186 -48.04 11.58 -37.55
CA ASP A 186 -49.34 11.42 -38.19
C ASP A 186 -50.43 12.24 -37.47
N LEU A 187 -51.52 12.54 -38.20
CA LEU A 187 -52.59 13.46 -37.78
C LEU A 187 -53.39 13.00 -36.55
N SER A 188 -53.28 11.73 -36.12
CA SER A 188 -54.13 11.14 -35.08
C SER A 188 -53.43 10.84 -33.75
N ASP A 189 -52.14 10.49 -33.72
CA ASP A 189 -51.31 10.36 -32.51
C ASP A 189 -49.83 10.19 -32.94
N ASP A 190 -48.90 10.91 -32.29
CA ASP A 190 -47.45 10.78 -32.57
C ASP A 190 -46.94 9.42 -32.03
N ASP A 191 -46.56 8.49 -32.92
CA ASP A 191 -46.06 7.16 -32.53
C ASP A 191 -44.52 7.14 -32.41
N CYS A 192 -44.01 6.61 -31.30
CA CYS A 192 -42.58 6.43 -31.10
C CYS A 192 -42.09 5.16 -31.82
N LEU A 193 -41.28 5.34 -32.86
CA LEU A 193 -40.79 4.27 -33.71
C LEU A 193 -39.56 3.57 -33.12
N PHE A 194 -38.61 4.34 -32.59
CA PHE A 194 -37.37 3.80 -32.06
C PHE A 194 -36.75 4.72 -31.00
N THR A 195 -36.09 4.14 -30.00
CA THR A 195 -35.35 4.91 -28.99
C THR A 195 -34.00 4.27 -28.72
N GLY A 196 -33.04 5.08 -28.30
CA GLY A 196 -31.79 4.59 -27.78
C GLY A 196 -31.13 5.54 -26.80
N LYS A 197 -30.20 4.96 -26.02
CA LYS A 197 -29.51 5.65 -24.93
C LYS A 197 -28.02 5.35 -24.98
N TRP A 198 -27.23 6.38 -24.74
CA TRP A 198 -25.79 6.27 -24.60
C TRP A 198 -25.34 6.88 -23.27
N ASP A 199 -24.83 6.01 -22.40
CA ASP A 199 -24.33 6.35 -21.06
C ASP A 199 -22.81 6.50 -21.01
N LYS A 200 -22.12 6.18 -22.11
CA LYS A 200 -20.67 6.32 -22.26
C LYS A 200 -20.34 6.79 -23.66
N ILE A 201 -19.73 7.96 -23.75
CA ILE A 201 -19.17 8.47 -25.00
C ILE A 201 -17.67 8.24 -24.97
N VAL A 202 -17.20 7.45 -25.92
CA VAL A 202 -15.79 7.41 -26.31
C VAL A 202 -15.70 8.21 -27.61
N GLN A 203 -14.68 9.06 -27.75
CA GLN A 203 -14.45 9.80 -28.99
C GLN A 203 -14.48 8.83 -30.19
N GLY A 204 -15.27 9.15 -31.21
CA GLY A 204 -15.47 8.30 -32.37
C GLY A 204 -16.92 8.25 -32.85
N THR A 205 -17.21 7.20 -33.60
CA THR A 205 -18.52 6.98 -34.22
C THR A 205 -19.32 5.96 -33.41
N LEU A 206 -20.52 6.34 -32.99
CA LEU A 206 -21.50 5.43 -32.42
C LEU A 206 -22.52 5.11 -33.51
N LYS A 207 -22.70 3.82 -33.83
CA LYS A 207 -23.73 3.36 -34.76
C LYS A 207 -24.72 2.45 -34.02
N ALA A 208 -26.00 2.79 -34.06
CA ALA A 208 -27.09 1.90 -33.69
C ALA A 208 -27.86 1.55 -34.96
N GLU A 209 -28.17 0.28 -35.18
CA GLU A 209 -28.82 -0.22 -36.40
C GLU A 209 -29.96 -1.17 -36.02
N THR A 210 -31.10 -1.04 -36.71
CA THR A 210 -32.27 -1.92 -36.58
C THR A 210 -32.06 -3.19 -37.42
N LYS A 211 -32.97 -4.15 -37.30
CA LYS A 211 -32.91 -5.38 -38.11
C LYS A 211 -33.16 -5.15 -39.60
N ASN A 212 -33.88 -4.08 -39.97
CA ASN A 212 -34.24 -3.79 -41.35
C ASN A 212 -33.38 -2.68 -41.98
N GLY A 213 -32.29 -2.26 -41.32
CA GLY A 213 -31.27 -1.40 -41.93
C GLY A 213 -31.38 0.09 -41.59
N SER A 214 -32.39 0.54 -40.84
CA SER A 214 -32.36 1.87 -40.25
C SER A 214 -31.20 1.99 -39.28
N TYR A 215 -30.50 3.11 -39.30
CA TYR A 215 -29.40 3.35 -38.37
C TYR A 215 -29.29 4.81 -37.96
N ILE A 216 -28.72 5.00 -36.78
CA ILE A 216 -28.24 6.29 -36.30
C ILE A 216 -26.74 6.20 -36.12
N GLU A 217 -26.03 7.07 -36.81
CA GLU A 217 -24.60 7.29 -36.69
C GLU A 217 -24.34 8.64 -36.04
N LEU A 218 -23.70 8.63 -34.88
CA LEU A 218 -23.24 9.83 -34.18
C LEU A 218 -21.72 9.90 -34.24
N THR A 219 -21.20 10.95 -34.84
CA THR A 219 -19.76 11.25 -34.80
C THR A 219 -19.49 12.34 -33.76
N LEU A 220 -18.73 11.95 -32.73
CA LEU A 220 -18.40 12.79 -31.58
C LEU A 220 -16.94 13.24 -31.63
N GLU A 221 -16.73 14.54 -31.49
CA GLU A 221 -15.40 15.15 -31.46
C GLU A 221 -15.22 15.99 -30.20
N LYS A 222 -14.05 15.89 -29.58
CA LYS A 222 -13.68 16.75 -28.47
C LYS A 222 -13.31 18.14 -29.00
N ILE A 223 -14.00 19.18 -28.53
CA ILE A 223 -13.60 20.56 -28.76
C ILE A 223 -12.47 20.86 -27.77
N LYS A 224 -11.29 21.17 -28.30
CA LYS A 224 -10.09 21.49 -27.50
C LYS A 224 -10.32 22.60 -26.49
#